data_AF-S9P9L2-F1
#
_entry.id   AF-S9P9L2-F1
#
_cell.length_a   1.000
_cell.length_b   1.000
_cell.length_c   1.000
_cell.angle_alpha   90.00
_cell.angle_beta   90.00
_cell.angle_gamma   90.00
#
_symmetry.space_group_name_H-M   'P 1'
#
loop_
_entity.id
_entity.type
_entity.pdbx_description
1 polymer ?
#
loop_
_entity_poly.entity_id
_entity_poly.type
_entity_poly.pdbx_seq_one_letter_code
_entity_poly.pdbx_strand_id
1 'polypeptide(L)'
;MLAPVTRVLILLLLSLCGGLGVLFWRRQNVRAAKGGRISPPKMAWLLYAIFLWFFLCPLAALDPGVPPRLRLVLGGFGAFMWLRGLAELYMLYVSHNWRPPYGIAHDVLSLVLVLGGLGAHLLSPPRPPSPLDTWAVCLVVLVAVSLVIEVLYAALFFQAVEGRTMGEEGIWFADEEQARFRRINRITLACNIPLYLLLGGLLAVALGFGL
;
A
#
# COMPACT_ATOMS: atom_id res chain seq x y z
N MET A 1 22.23 2.29 -7.38
CA MET A 1 21.21 1.36 -7.89
C MET A 1 21.07 0.18 -6.94
N LEU A 2 19.92 -0.50 -6.91
CA LEU A 2 19.71 -1.69 -6.07
C LEU A 2 20.55 -2.89 -6.53
N ALA A 3 20.73 -3.89 -5.68
CA ALA A 3 21.43 -5.12 -6.05
C ALA A 3 20.70 -5.84 -7.21
N PRO A 4 21.41 -6.55 -8.11
CA PRO A 4 20.80 -7.22 -9.26
C PRO A 4 19.68 -8.19 -8.86
N VAL A 5 19.87 -8.96 -7.79
CA VAL A 5 18.86 -9.87 -7.26
C VAL A 5 17.58 -9.14 -6.84
N THR A 6 17.69 -7.99 -6.16
CA THR A 6 16.55 -7.17 -5.75
C THR A 6 15.77 -6.66 -6.95
N ARG A 7 16.45 -6.23 -8.02
CA ARG A 7 15.79 -5.76 -9.26
C ARG A 7 14.99 -6.87 -9.92
N VAL A 8 15.56 -8.08 -10.01
CA VAL A 8 14.86 -9.25 -10.56
C VAL A 8 13.64 -9.58 -9.71
N LEU A 9 13.77 -9.59 -8.39
CA LEU A 9 12.64 -9.85 -7.48
C LEU A 9 11.53 -8.79 -7.60
N ILE A 10 11.88 -7.52 -7.74
CA ILE A 10 10.91 -6.43 -7.98
C ILE A 10 10.09 -6.73 -9.25
N LEU A 11 10.74 -7.08 -10.36
CA LEU A 11 10.06 -7.36 -11.63
C LEU A 11 9.17 -8.61 -11.53
N LEU A 12 9.65 -9.65 -10.88
CA LEU A 12 8.89 -10.89 -10.67
C LEU A 12 7.65 -10.65 -9.81
N LEU A 13 7.81 -9.94 -8.68
CA LEU A 13 6.69 -9.65 -7.77
C LEU A 13 5.71 -8.66 -8.38
N LEU A 14 6.17 -7.67 -9.15
CA LEU A 14 5.29 -6.76 -9.89
C LEU A 14 4.44 -7.54 -10.89
N SER A 15 5.06 -8.44 -11.67
CA SER A 15 4.37 -9.29 -12.64
C SER A 15 3.37 -10.23 -11.96
N LEU A 16 3.76 -10.84 -10.84
CA LEU A 16 2.91 -11.70 -10.03
C LEU A 16 1.70 -10.93 -9.47
N CYS A 17 1.92 -9.76 -8.86
CA CYS A 17 0.85 -8.90 -8.36
C CYS A 17 -0.11 -8.50 -9.48
N GLY A 18 0.40 -8.10 -10.65
CA GLY A 18 -0.42 -7.78 -11.80
C GLY A 18 -1.28 -8.97 -12.26
N GLY A 19 -0.67 -10.14 -12.41
CA GLY A 19 -1.38 -11.36 -12.82
C GLY A 19 -2.46 -11.81 -11.82
N LEU A 20 -2.12 -11.84 -10.53
CA LEU A 20 -3.07 -12.16 -9.46
C LEU A 20 -4.17 -11.11 -9.34
N GLY A 21 -3.84 -9.83 -9.57
CA GLY A 21 -4.80 -8.73 -9.60
C GLY A 21 -5.85 -8.89 -10.68
N VAL A 22 -5.45 -9.23 -11.90
CA VAL A 22 -6.37 -9.51 -13.01
C VAL A 22 -7.24 -10.71 -12.70
N LEU A 23 -6.67 -11.79 -12.16
CA LEU A 23 -7.42 -12.98 -11.76
C LEU A 23 -8.47 -12.66 -10.69
N PHE A 24 -8.07 -11.92 -9.66
CA PHE A 24 -8.93 -11.49 -8.58
C PHE A 24 -10.07 -10.60 -9.09
N TRP A 25 -9.75 -9.56 -9.88
CA TRP A 25 -10.75 -8.65 -10.44
C TRP A 25 -11.80 -9.40 -11.28
N ARG A 26 -11.36 -10.34 -12.13
CA ARG A 26 -12.27 -11.19 -12.92
C ARG A 26 -13.16 -12.04 -12.01
N ARG A 27 -12.59 -12.71 -11.01
CA ARG A 27 -13.38 -13.54 -10.09
C ARG A 27 -14.38 -12.71 -9.29
N GLN A 28 -13.96 -11.56 -8.76
CA GLN A 28 -14.81 -10.69 -7.95
C GLN A 28 -16.00 -10.14 -8.76
N ASN A 29 -15.75 -9.67 -9.98
CA ASN A 29 -16.76 -8.99 -10.79
C ASN A 29 -17.63 -9.90 -11.66
N VAL A 30 -17.16 -11.11 -12.01
CA VAL A 30 -17.97 -12.06 -12.80
C VAL A 30 -18.77 -13.00 -11.92
N ARG A 31 -18.24 -13.42 -10.76
CA ARG A 31 -18.89 -14.44 -9.92
C ARG A 31 -19.71 -13.87 -8.76
N ALA A 32 -19.88 -12.54 -8.70
CA ALA A 32 -20.56 -11.85 -7.59
C ALA A 32 -20.10 -12.38 -6.21
N ALA A 33 -18.78 -12.48 -6.02
CA ALA A 33 -18.20 -13.03 -4.80
C ALA A 33 -18.55 -12.18 -3.57
N LYS A 34 -18.34 -12.74 -2.36
CA LYS A 34 -18.64 -12.12 -1.06
C LYS A 34 -18.15 -10.65 -1.06
N GLY A 35 -19.05 -9.73 -0.72
CA GLY A 35 -18.85 -8.28 -0.70
C GLY A 35 -19.13 -7.51 -1.99
N GLY A 36 -19.58 -8.17 -3.06
CA GLY A 36 -20.05 -7.51 -4.28
C GLY A 36 -18.91 -7.08 -5.22
N ARG A 37 -19.25 -6.28 -6.23
CA ARG A 37 -18.30 -5.89 -7.29
C ARG A 37 -17.30 -4.85 -6.78
N ILE A 38 -16.07 -4.93 -7.28
CA ILE A 38 -15.01 -3.96 -7.00
C ILE A 38 -14.80 -3.02 -8.19
N SER A 39 -14.81 -1.71 -7.92
CA SER A 39 -14.53 -0.70 -8.94
C SER A 39 -13.06 -0.73 -9.39
N PRO A 40 -12.76 -0.33 -10.64
CA PRO A 40 -11.38 -0.26 -11.13
C PRO A 40 -10.45 0.62 -10.27
N PRO A 41 -10.85 1.82 -9.79
CA PRO A 41 -9.98 2.62 -8.92
C PRO A 41 -9.62 1.92 -7.61
N LYS A 42 -10.57 1.19 -7.00
CA LYS A 42 -10.31 0.43 -5.77
C LYS A 42 -9.42 -0.78 -6.00
N MET A 43 -9.60 -1.46 -7.13
CA MET A 43 -8.72 -2.54 -7.54
C MET A 43 -7.29 -2.02 -7.75
N ALA A 44 -7.13 -0.89 -8.43
CA ALA A 44 -5.83 -0.26 -8.65
C ALA A 44 -5.18 0.16 -7.33
N TRP A 45 -5.95 0.70 -6.39
CA TRP A 45 -5.45 1.02 -5.05
C TRP A 45 -4.99 -0.25 -4.30
N LEU A 46 -5.78 -1.31 -4.31
CA LEU A 46 -5.45 -2.58 -3.66
C LEU A 46 -4.13 -3.16 -4.21
N LEU A 47 -3.95 -3.16 -5.54
CA LEU A 47 -2.70 -3.62 -6.16
C LEU A 47 -1.51 -2.75 -5.78
N TYR A 48 -1.71 -1.43 -5.74
CA TYR A 48 -0.69 -0.49 -5.32
C TYR A 48 -0.23 -0.77 -3.89
N ALA A 49 -1.18 -0.87 -2.94
CA ALA A 49 -0.89 -1.12 -1.54
C ALA A 49 -0.21 -2.49 -1.33
N ILE A 50 -0.72 -3.55 -1.96
CA ILE A 50 -0.11 -4.88 -1.89
C ILE A 50 1.33 -4.82 -2.39
N PHE A 51 1.56 -4.28 -3.59
CA PHE A 51 2.89 -4.24 -4.17
C PHE A 51 3.85 -3.37 -3.36
N LEU A 52 3.48 -2.12 -3.07
CA LEU A 52 4.34 -1.18 -2.36
C LEU A 52 4.61 -1.66 -0.93
N TRP A 53 3.57 -1.99 -0.16
CA TRP A 53 3.69 -2.22 1.27
C TRP A 53 4.17 -3.61 1.64
N PHE A 54 3.65 -4.65 0.99
CA PHE A 54 3.96 -6.04 1.34
C PHE A 54 5.19 -6.59 0.61
N PHE A 55 5.59 -5.98 -0.50
CA PHE A 55 6.70 -6.48 -1.32
C PHE A 55 7.84 -5.47 -1.48
N LEU A 56 7.60 -4.29 -2.05
CA LEU A 56 8.67 -3.34 -2.35
C LEU A 56 9.36 -2.82 -1.08
N CYS A 57 8.62 -2.47 -0.04
CA CYS A 57 9.21 -1.99 1.22
C CYS A 57 10.07 -3.07 1.93
N PRO A 58 9.59 -4.31 2.15
CA PRO A 58 10.43 -5.39 2.66
C PRO A 58 11.66 -5.68 1.79
N LEU A 59 11.52 -5.72 0.45
CA LEU A 59 12.65 -5.94 -0.44
C LEU A 59 13.70 -4.83 -0.32
N ALA A 60 13.28 -3.57 -0.30
CA ALA A 60 14.19 -2.45 -0.10
C ALA A 60 14.88 -2.50 1.28
N ALA A 61 14.18 -2.97 2.31
CA ALA A 61 14.77 -3.16 3.64
C ALA A 61 15.84 -4.28 3.69
N LEU A 62 15.72 -5.28 2.82
CA LEU A 62 16.68 -6.39 2.71
C LEU A 62 17.87 -6.07 1.80
N ASP A 63 17.76 -5.05 0.93
CA ASP A 63 18.83 -4.67 0.02
C ASP A 63 20.00 -4.00 0.77
N PRO A 64 21.25 -4.51 0.63
CA PRO A 64 22.39 -3.97 1.35
C PRO A 64 22.82 -2.57 0.90
N GLY A 65 22.39 -2.12 -0.28
CA GLY A 65 22.66 -0.77 -0.78
C GLY A 65 21.81 0.31 -0.10
N VAL A 66 20.66 -0.05 0.47
CA VAL A 66 19.78 0.93 1.12
C VAL A 66 20.37 1.35 2.48
N PRO A 67 20.33 2.65 2.85
CA PRO A 67 20.86 3.12 4.12
C PRO A 67 20.30 2.36 5.33
N PRO A 68 21.12 1.93 6.30
CA PRO A 68 20.66 1.09 7.42
C PRO A 68 19.47 1.66 8.20
N ARG A 69 19.43 2.97 8.43
CA ARG A 69 18.31 3.62 9.12
C ARG A 69 17.01 3.51 8.31
N LEU A 70 17.07 3.75 7.00
CA LEU A 70 15.89 3.65 6.13
C LEU A 70 15.47 2.19 5.92
N ARG A 71 16.41 1.24 5.95
CA ARG A 71 16.10 -0.21 5.99
C ARG A 71 15.28 -0.57 7.22
N LEU A 72 15.64 -0.05 8.39
CA LEU A 72 14.87 -0.28 9.62
C LEU A 72 13.45 0.30 9.51
N VAL A 73 13.30 1.49 8.93
CA VAL A 73 11.98 2.11 8.73
C VAL A 73 11.12 1.29 7.75
N LEU A 74 11.65 0.98 6.57
CA LEU A 74 10.95 0.22 5.54
C LEU A 74 10.65 -1.22 5.98
N GLY A 75 11.58 -1.84 6.70
CA GLY A 75 11.44 -3.19 7.24
C GLY A 75 10.43 -3.24 8.40
N GLY A 76 10.49 -2.28 9.32
CA GLY A 76 9.52 -2.12 10.40
C GLY A 76 8.11 -1.88 9.87
N PHE A 77 7.97 -0.96 8.90
CA PHE A 77 6.72 -0.72 8.20
C PHE A 77 6.19 -1.99 7.50
N GLY A 78 7.03 -2.66 6.72
CA GLY A 78 6.67 -3.89 6.03
C GLY A 78 6.24 -5.01 6.97
N ALA A 79 6.95 -5.19 8.09
CA ALA A 79 6.57 -6.15 9.13
C ALA A 79 5.21 -5.81 9.75
N PHE A 80 4.96 -4.54 10.04
CA PHE A 80 3.67 -4.07 10.56
C PHE A 80 2.53 -4.35 9.58
N MET A 81 2.76 -4.12 8.28
CA MET A 81 1.79 -4.41 7.23
C MET A 81 1.52 -5.91 7.05
N TRP A 82 2.54 -6.77 7.12
CA TRP A 82 2.32 -8.22 7.11
C TRP A 82 1.53 -8.71 8.33
N LEU A 83 1.84 -8.20 9.53
CA LEU A 83 1.09 -8.51 10.74
C LEU A 83 -0.37 -8.05 10.62
N ARG A 84 -0.62 -6.84 10.11
CA ARG A 84 -1.97 -6.36 9.79
C ARG A 84 -2.67 -7.27 8.79
N GLY A 85 -2.02 -7.61 7.68
CA GLY A 85 -2.62 -8.47 6.67
C GLY A 85 -3.09 -9.80 7.24
N LEU A 86 -2.28 -10.45 8.09
CA LEU A 86 -2.67 -11.68 8.79
C LEU A 86 -3.85 -11.44 9.75
N ALA A 87 -3.80 -10.38 10.56
CA ALA A 87 -4.85 -10.05 11.51
C ALA A 87 -6.18 -9.72 10.80
N GLU A 88 -6.16 -8.89 9.76
CA GLU A 88 -7.34 -8.50 9.00
C GLU A 88 -7.94 -9.68 8.23
N LEU A 89 -7.13 -10.55 7.63
CA LEU A 89 -7.63 -11.78 6.99
C LEU A 89 -8.37 -12.66 8.01
N TYR A 90 -7.81 -12.84 9.21
CA TYR A 90 -8.49 -13.55 10.29
C TYR A 90 -9.79 -12.86 10.70
N MET A 91 -9.77 -11.53 10.87
CA MET A 91 -10.94 -10.75 11.28
C MET A 91 -12.06 -10.72 10.23
N LEU A 92 -11.72 -10.77 8.95
CA LEU A 92 -12.68 -10.75 7.83
C LEU A 92 -13.28 -12.12 7.55
N TYR A 93 -12.48 -13.19 7.63
CA TYR A 93 -12.90 -14.53 7.18
C TYR A 93 -13.17 -15.53 8.32
N VAL A 94 -12.62 -15.30 9.52
CA VAL A 94 -12.80 -16.20 10.67
C VAL A 94 -13.69 -15.56 11.72
N SER A 95 -13.27 -14.46 12.33
CA SER A 95 -14.02 -13.85 13.44
C SER A 95 -15.11 -12.85 13.03
N HIS A 96 -15.18 -12.48 11.75
CA HIS A 96 -16.21 -11.59 11.17
C HIS A 96 -16.45 -10.29 11.96
N ASN A 97 -15.39 -9.76 12.58
CA ASN A 97 -15.44 -8.64 13.52
C ASN A 97 -14.56 -7.46 13.08
N TRP A 98 -14.05 -7.47 11.85
CA TRP A 98 -13.27 -6.37 11.30
C TRP A 98 -14.11 -5.08 11.25
N ARG A 99 -13.48 -3.94 11.54
CA ARG A 99 -14.09 -2.61 11.39
C ARG A 99 -13.06 -1.61 10.88
N PRO A 100 -13.44 -0.64 10.03
CA PRO A 100 -12.51 0.37 9.51
C PRO A 100 -11.68 1.15 10.55
N PRO A 101 -12.18 1.49 11.75
CA PRO A 101 -11.36 2.15 12.76
C PRO A 101 -10.10 1.37 13.16
N TYR A 102 -10.11 0.03 13.08
CA TYR A 102 -8.92 -0.78 13.31
C TYR A 102 -7.84 -0.49 12.26
N GLY A 103 -8.22 -0.52 10.98
CA GLY A 103 -7.33 -0.19 9.87
C GLY A 103 -6.79 1.24 9.97
N ILE A 104 -7.67 2.22 10.24
CA ILE A 104 -7.30 3.63 10.42
C ILE A 104 -6.28 3.80 11.55
N ALA A 105 -6.50 3.17 12.72
CA ALA A 105 -5.57 3.24 13.83
C ALA A 105 -4.19 2.65 13.46
N HIS A 106 -4.19 1.52 12.75
CA HIS A 106 -2.96 0.92 12.26
C HIS A 106 -2.22 1.82 11.27
N ASP A 107 -2.93 2.46 10.33
CA ASP A 107 -2.34 3.39 9.36
C ASP A 107 -1.73 4.62 10.04
N VAL A 108 -2.40 5.18 11.05
CA VAL A 108 -1.88 6.29 11.86
C VAL A 108 -0.61 5.87 12.61
N LEU A 109 -0.59 4.69 13.24
CA LEU A 109 0.61 4.18 13.90
C LEU A 109 1.75 3.93 12.90
N SER A 110 1.43 3.39 11.72
CA SER A 110 2.39 3.21 10.63
C SER A 110 2.96 4.55 10.16
N LEU A 111 2.13 5.59 10.09
CA LEU A 111 2.55 6.93 9.70
C LEU A 111 3.49 7.54 10.73
N VAL A 112 3.21 7.35 12.02
CA VAL A 112 4.11 7.77 13.11
C VAL A 112 5.47 7.05 13.00
N LEU A 113 5.48 5.74 12.75
CA LEU A 113 6.71 4.96 12.55
C LEU A 113 7.52 5.51 11.36
N VAL A 114 6.87 5.71 10.22
CA VAL A 114 7.52 6.15 8.98
C VAL A 114 8.05 7.58 9.10
N LEU A 115 7.24 8.51 9.61
CA LEU A 115 7.64 9.91 9.78
C LEU A 115 8.69 10.08 10.90
N GLY A 116 8.54 9.38 12.01
CA GLY A 116 9.52 9.39 13.10
C GLY A 116 10.88 8.85 12.64
N GLY A 117 10.86 7.74 11.89
CA GLY A 117 12.05 7.16 11.28
C GLY A 117 12.72 8.08 10.24
N LEU A 118 11.91 8.72 9.38
CA LEU A 118 12.40 9.71 8.43
C LEU A 118 13.02 10.92 9.14
N GLY A 119 12.35 11.47 10.15
CA GLY A 119 12.87 12.57 10.96
C GLY A 119 14.20 12.21 11.63
N ALA A 120 14.30 11.03 12.25
CA ALA A 120 15.54 10.54 12.84
C ALA A 120 16.67 10.34 11.81
N HIS A 121 16.34 10.01 10.56
CA HIS A 121 17.32 9.95 9.48
C HIS A 121 17.81 11.36 9.09
N LEU A 122 16.89 12.31 8.90
CA LEU A 122 17.21 13.68 8.50
C LEU A 122 17.97 14.49 9.58
N LEU A 123 17.75 14.17 10.86
CA LEU A 123 18.46 14.78 11.99
C LEU A 123 19.84 14.14 12.26
N SER A 124 20.23 13.12 11.50
CA SER A 124 21.54 12.49 11.63
C SER A 124 22.65 13.43 11.12
N PRO A 125 23.89 13.28 11.62
CA PRO A 125 25.02 14.05 11.10
C PRO A 125 25.08 13.97 9.57
N PRO A 126 25.31 15.12 8.89
CA PRO A 126 25.23 15.19 7.44
C PRO A 126 26.28 14.27 6.81
N ARG A 127 25.82 13.45 5.87
CA ARG A 127 26.66 12.65 4.97
C ARG A 127 26.29 13.06 3.53
N PRO A 128 27.24 13.13 2.60
CA PRO A 128 26.92 13.35 1.19
C PRO A 128 25.90 12.31 0.72
N PRO A 129 24.69 12.71 0.28
CA PRO A 129 23.65 11.77 -0.08
C PRO A 129 24.07 11.01 -1.34
N SER A 130 24.03 9.68 -1.26
CA SER A 130 24.12 8.85 -2.45
C SER A 130 22.80 8.93 -3.24
N PRO A 131 22.80 8.68 -4.57
CA PRO A 131 21.55 8.57 -5.33
C PRO A 131 20.57 7.54 -4.75
N LEU A 132 21.09 6.49 -4.11
CA LEU A 132 20.28 5.46 -3.46
C LEU A 132 19.68 5.93 -2.14
N ASP A 133 20.36 6.86 -1.44
CA ASP A 133 19.84 7.50 -0.23
C ASP A 133 18.65 8.37 -0.59
N THR A 134 18.78 9.21 -1.63
CA THR A 134 17.69 10.03 -2.15
C THR A 134 16.50 9.17 -2.59
N TRP A 135 16.76 8.10 -3.34
CA TRP A 135 15.73 7.15 -3.74
C TRP A 135 14.99 6.55 -2.54
N ALA A 136 15.71 6.10 -1.51
CA ALA A 136 15.12 5.49 -0.33
C ALA A 136 14.30 6.51 0.49
N VAL A 137 14.77 7.75 0.61
CA VAL A 137 14.00 8.85 1.22
C VAL A 137 12.72 9.10 0.44
N CYS A 138 12.78 9.20 -0.89
CA CYS A 138 11.59 9.39 -1.73
C CYS A 138 10.61 8.21 -1.59
N LEU A 139 11.09 6.97 -1.46
CA LEU A 139 10.24 5.81 -1.19
C LEU A 139 9.53 5.92 0.17
N VAL A 140 10.25 6.32 1.23
CA VAL A 140 9.69 6.53 2.58
C VAL A 140 8.63 7.64 2.55
N VAL A 141 8.88 8.73 1.84
CA VAL A 141 7.90 9.81 1.64
C VAL A 141 6.68 9.31 0.87
N LEU A 142 6.86 8.51 -0.19
CA LEU A 142 5.76 7.91 -0.94
C LEU A 142 4.90 7.00 -0.06
N VAL A 143 5.53 6.22 0.83
CA VAL A 143 4.83 5.40 1.84
C VAL A 143 3.99 6.29 2.76
N ALA A 144 4.57 7.36 3.32
CA ALA A 144 3.85 8.29 4.20
C ALA A 144 2.63 8.93 3.49
N VAL A 145 2.80 9.39 2.25
CA VAL A 145 1.69 9.94 1.45
C VAL A 145 0.62 8.88 1.19
N SER A 146 1.01 7.64 0.87
CA SER A 146 0.06 6.55 0.67
C SER A 146 -0.73 6.21 1.93
N LEU A 147 -0.13 6.30 3.12
CA LEU A 147 -0.82 6.08 4.39
C LEU A 147 -1.86 7.15 4.69
N VAL A 148 -1.55 8.43 4.43
CA VAL A 148 -2.53 9.52 4.58
C VAL A 148 -3.72 9.30 3.65
N ILE A 149 -3.45 8.86 2.43
CA ILE A 149 -4.48 8.54 1.44
C ILE A 149 -5.32 7.33 1.87
N GLU A 150 -4.71 6.30 2.45
CA GLU A 150 -5.43 5.14 2.98
C GLU A 150 -6.36 5.54 4.13
N VAL A 151 -5.89 6.34 5.08
CA VAL A 151 -6.71 6.86 6.18
C VAL A 151 -7.93 7.59 5.63
N LEU A 152 -7.75 8.45 4.61
CA LEU A 152 -8.86 9.12 3.93
C LEU A 152 -9.82 8.12 3.29
N TYR A 153 -9.31 7.11 2.58
CA TYR A 153 -10.15 6.11 1.92
C TYR A 153 -10.94 5.26 2.91
N ALA A 154 -10.29 4.81 3.99
CA ALA A 154 -10.92 4.03 5.05
C ALA A 154 -11.98 4.86 5.79
N ALA A 155 -11.72 6.14 6.05
CA ALA A 155 -12.69 7.04 6.69
C ALA A 155 -13.92 7.30 5.80
N LEU A 156 -13.71 7.62 4.52
CA LEU A 156 -14.80 7.81 3.56
C LEU A 156 -15.62 6.53 3.39
N PHE A 157 -14.95 5.37 3.33
CA PHE A 157 -15.60 4.08 3.22
C PHE A 157 -16.43 3.77 4.46
N PHE A 158 -15.88 3.98 5.66
CA PHE A 158 -16.58 3.75 6.92
C PHE A 158 -17.88 4.55 7.02
N GLN A 159 -17.84 5.83 6.61
CA GLN A 159 -19.03 6.67 6.53
C GLN A 159 -20.06 6.13 5.53
N ALA A 160 -19.62 5.65 4.36
CA ALA A 160 -20.51 5.17 3.30
C ALA A 160 -21.19 3.83 3.61
N VAL A 161 -20.59 3.00 4.48
CA VAL A 161 -21.16 1.71 4.90
C VAL A 161 -21.88 1.79 6.25
N GLU A 162 -21.99 2.98 6.86
CA GLU A 162 -22.71 3.23 8.12
C GLU A 162 -22.33 2.27 9.26
N GLY A 163 -21.07 1.81 9.28
CA GLY A 163 -20.59 0.85 10.27
C GLY A 163 -21.07 -0.60 10.11
N ARG A 164 -21.78 -0.95 9.02
CA ARG A 164 -22.23 -2.32 8.69
C ARG A 164 -21.09 -3.22 8.20
N THR A 165 -20.01 -3.30 8.96
CA THR A 165 -18.75 -4.00 8.58
C THR A 165 -18.54 -5.32 9.32
N MET A 166 -19.53 -5.77 10.08
CA MET A 166 -19.47 -6.98 10.90
C MET A 166 -20.53 -8.01 10.48
N GLY A 167 -20.28 -9.27 10.86
CA GLY A 167 -21.16 -10.40 10.58
C GLY A 167 -20.94 -11.02 9.20
N GLU A 168 -21.83 -11.92 8.80
CA GLU A 168 -21.74 -12.69 7.56
C GLU A 168 -21.67 -11.81 6.30
N GLU A 169 -22.26 -10.62 6.33
CA GLU A 169 -22.24 -9.62 5.25
C GLU A 169 -21.21 -8.49 5.49
N GLY A 170 -20.27 -8.65 6.42
CA GLY A 170 -19.35 -7.59 6.83
C GLY A 170 -18.26 -7.20 5.81
N ILE A 171 -18.10 -7.99 4.73
CA ILE A 171 -17.17 -7.70 3.64
C ILE A 171 -17.90 -6.87 2.60
N TRP A 172 -17.31 -5.74 2.20
CA TRP A 172 -17.89 -4.81 1.23
C TRP A 172 -16.84 -4.36 0.23
N PHE A 173 -17.21 -4.34 -1.05
CA PHE A 173 -16.46 -3.66 -2.11
C PHE A 173 -17.24 -2.44 -2.60
N ALA A 174 -16.54 -1.35 -2.89
CA ALA A 174 -17.15 -0.13 -3.38
C ALA A 174 -17.48 -0.28 -4.88
N ASP A 175 -18.69 -0.77 -5.13
CA ASP A 175 -19.26 -0.92 -6.46
C ASP A 175 -19.45 0.44 -7.16
N GLU A 176 -19.13 0.51 -8.45
CA GLU A 176 -19.25 1.73 -9.25
C GLU A 176 -20.71 2.09 -9.58
N GLU A 177 -21.59 1.10 -9.61
CA GLU A 177 -23.02 1.28 -9.92
C GLU A 177 -23.78 1.96 -8.76
N GLN A 178 -23.24 1.91 -7.53
CA GLN A 178 -23.88 2.50 -6.37
C GLN A 178 -23.52 3.99 -6.22
N ALA A 179 -24.56 4.83 -6.19
CA ALA A 179 -24.42 6.29 -6.11
C ALA A 179 -23.52 6.77 -4.94
N ARG A 180 -23.58 6.08 -3.79
CA ARG A 180 -22.76 6.38 -2.59
C ARG A 180 -21.26 6.24 -2.82
N PHE A 181 -20.82 5.38 -3.75
CA PHE A 181 -19.41 5.11 -3.99
C PHE A 181 -18.82 5.91 -5.16
N ARG A 182 -19.65 6.56 -5.99
CA ARG A 182 -19.15 7.36 -7.13
C ARG A 182 -18.16 8.45 -6.72
N ARG A 183 -18.46 9.19 -5.64
CA ARG A 183 -17.55 10.22 -5.11
C ARG A 183 -16.25 9.61 -4.61
N ILE A 184 -16.33 8.49 -3.88
CA ILE A 184 -15.16 7.79 -3.35
C ILE A 184 -14.29 7.29 -4.50
N ASN A 185 -14.87 6.66 -5.52
CA ASN A 185 -14.14 6.14 -6.69
C ASN A 185 -13.44 7.25 -7.47
N ARG A 186 -14.06 8.43 -7.64
CA ARG A 186 -13.43 9.60 -8.27
C ARG A 186 -12.24 10.12 -7.47
N ILE A 187 -12.38 10.23 -6.15
CA ILE A 187 -11.27 10.64 -5.27
C ILE A 187 -10.16 9.59 -5.33
N THR A 188 -10.52 8.30 -5.29
CA THR A 188 -9.55 7.21 -5.39
C THR A 188 -8.77 7.26 -6.69
N LEU A 189 -9.45 7.45 -7.82
CA LEU A 189 -8.78 7.61 -9.11
C LEU A 189 -7.83 8.82 -9.13
N ALA A 190 -8.30 9.96 -8.63
CA ALA A 190 -7.53 11.20 -8.62
C ALA A 190 -6.24 11.11 -7.82
N CYS A 191 -6.21 10.40 -6.68
CA CYS A 191 -4.97 10.20 -5.94
C CYS A 191 -4.14 9.01 -6.46
N ASN A 192 -4.77 7.98 -7.03
CA ASN A 192 -4.03 6.85 -7.61
C ASN A 192 -3.12 7.28 -8.76
N ILE A 193 -3.57 8.18 -9.64
CA ILE A 193 -2.77 8.64 -10.79
C ILE A 193 -1.39 9.16 -10.36
N PRO A 194 -1.26 10.19 -9.50
CA PRO A 194 0.05 10.67 -9.08
C PRO A 194 0.85 9.62 -8.30
N LEU A 195 0.20 8.77 -7.48
CA LEU A 195 0.89 7.71 -6.76
C LEU A 195 1.54 6.69 -7.70
N TYR A 196 0.82 6.24 -8.73
CA TYR A 196 1.35 5.31 -9.72
C TYR A 196 2.47 5.93 -10.57
N LEU A 197 2.37 7.23 -10.91
CA LEU A 197 3.43 7.94 -11.61
C LEU A 197 4.71 8.03 -10.76
N LEU A 198 4.58 8.40 -9.49
CA LEU A 198 5.71 8.49 -8.56
C LEU A 198 6.34 7.10 -8.31
N LEU A 199 5.51 6.07 -8.10
CA LEU A 199 6.00 4.70 -7.95
C LEU A 199 6.71 4.23 -9.22
N GLY A 200 6.14 4.47 -10.40
CA GLY A 200 6.75 4.14 -11.68
C GLY A 200 8.11 4.82 -11.88
N GLY A 201 8.22 6.10 -11.53
CA GLY A 201 9.48 6.84 -11.55
C GLY A 201 10.53 6.24 -10.60
N LEU A 202 10.13 5.93 -9.36
CA LEU A 202 11.03 5.27 -8.40
C LEU A 202 11.46 3.88 -8.85
N LEU A 203 10.58 3.10 -9.47
CA LEU A 203 10.92 1.79 -10.03
C LEU A 203 11.88 1.93 -11.20
N ALA A 204 11.68 2.89 -12.10
CA ALA A 204 12.59 3.16 -13.21
C ALA A 204 14.01 3.47 -12.70
N VAL A 205 14.14 4.35 -11.70
CA VAL A 205 15.43 4.67 -11.06
C VAL A 205 16.03 3.43 -10.37
N ALA A 206 15.22 2.66 -9.62
CA ALA A 206 15.67 1.46 -8.91
C ALA A 206 16.24 0.39 -9.86
N LEU A 207 15.61 0.24 -11.03
CA LEU A 207 15.98 -0.73 -12.07
C LEU A 207 17.16 -0.25 -12.93
N GLY A 208 17.45 1.05 -12.91
CA GLY A 208 18.55 1.67 -13.65
C GLY A 208 18.16 2.27 -15.00
N PHE A 209 16.87 2.57 -15.19
CA PHE A 209 16.32 3.27 -16.35
C PHE A 209 16.15 4.78 -16.13
N GLY A 210 16.38 5.27 -14.91
CA GLY A 210 16.39 6.70 -14.59
C GLY A 210 17.76 7.33 -14.84
N LEU A 211 17.77 8.60 -15.28
CA LEU A 211 18.96 9.44 -15.47
C LEU A 211 19.83 9.51 -14.21
#